data_AF-A0A924U2M7-F1
#
_entry.id   AF-A0A924U2M7-F1
#
_cell.length_a   1.000
_cell.length_b   1.000
_cell.length_c   1.000
_cell.angle_alpha   90.00
_cell.angle_beta   90.00
_cell.angle_gamma   90.00
#
_symmetry.space_group_name_H-M   'P 1'
#
loop_
_entity.id
_entity.type
_entity.pdbx_description
1 polymer ?
#
loop_
_entity_poly.entity_id
_entity_poly.type
_entity_poly.pdbx_seq_one_letter_code
_entity_poly.pdbx_strand_id
1 'polypeptide(L)'
;MPNPNRTPFAPSPIQACLEQLHARFAELTAGQMASDIPELAKADPALFGIVIATVDGQVCEVGATRRRFTIQSISKPLVYGAALEGGGPARVLQSIGVEPSGDAFNSISLEPGTGRPLNPMINAGAIATAARVGGGNREARPARVVDALSGYAGKPLDIDEAVFESERSTGHRDRAIARSATCCATPGSSPKTRRARSISTSSNVR
;
A
#
# COMPACT_ATOMS: atom_id res chain seq x y z
N MET A 1 -37.47 -20.95 7.59
CA MET A 1 -38.25 -20.90 6.34
C MET A 1 -37.96 -19.58 5.66
N PRO A 2 -37.49 -19.52 4.40
CA PRO A 2 -37.33 -18.26 3.68
C PRO A 2 -38.71 -17.64 3.39
N ASN A 3 -38.81 -16.31 3.49
CA ASN A 3 -40.07 -15.57 3.30
C ASN A 3 -40.49 -15.62 1.80
N PRO A 4 -41.68 -16.15 1.46
CA PRO A 4 -42.13 -16.32 0.07
C PRO A 4 -42.48 -15.01 -0.65
N ASN A 5 -42.42 -13.86 0.05
CA ASN A 5 -42.81 -12.54 -0.48
C ASN A 5 -41.63 -11.61 -0.79
N ARG A 6 -40.41 -12.13 -0.95
CA ARG A 6 -39.30 -11.31 -1.46
C ARG A 6 -39.45 -11.19 -2.98
N THR A 7 -40.10 -10.11 -3.41
CA THR A 7 -40.05 -9.64 -4.80
C THR A 7 -38.60 -9.70 -5.28
N PRO A 8 -38.32 -10.23 -6.50
CA PRO A 8 -36.97 -10.17 -7.05
C PRO A 8 -36.56 -8.70 -7.04
N PHE A 9 -35.48 -8.38 -6.31
CA PHE A 9 -34.94 -7.04 -6.26
C PHE A 9 -34.75 -6.56 -7.70
N ALA A 10 -35.32 -5.40 -8.04
CA ALA A 10 -34.98 -4.73 -9.29
C ALA A 10 -33.44 -4.65 -9.37
N PRO A 11 -32.82 -4.95 -10.53
CA PRO A 11 -31.37 -4.98 -10.64
C PRO A 11 -30.81 -3.63 -10.18
N SER A 12 -29.90 -3.67 -9.21
CA SER A 12 -29.22 -2.46 -8.72
C SER A 12 -28.63 -1.72 -9.93
N PRO A 13 -28.95 -0.43 -10.14
CA PRO A 13 -28.35 0.34 -11.24
C PRO A 13 -26.82 0.31 -11.20
N ILE A 14 -26.23 0.19 -10.01
CA ILE A 14 -24.80 0.04 -9.80
C ILE A 14 -24.32 -1.31 -10.31
N GLN A 15 -25.02 -2.41 -9.99
CA GLN A 15 -24.66 -3.74 -10.46
C GLN A 15 -24.71 -3.82 -12.00
N ALA A 16 -25.78 -3.29 -12.60
CA ALA A 16 -25.91 -3.25 -14.06
C ALA A 16 -24.82 -2.38 -14.72
N CYS A 17 -24.44 -1.26 -14.10
CA CYS A 17 -23.33 -0.43 -14.55
C CYS A 17 -21.99 -1.17 -14.49
N LEU A 18 -21.72 -1.90 -13.40
CA LEU A 18 -20.52 -2.71 -13.25
C LEU A 18 -20.44 -3.80 -14.32
N GLU A 19 -21.53 -4.52 -14.57
CA GLU A 19 -21.60 -5.54 -15.62
C GLU A 19 -21.30 -4.96 -17.01
N GLN A 20 -21.85 -3.77 -17.32
CA GLN A 20 -21.56 -3.08 -18.57
C GLN A 20 -20.09 -2.64 -18.69
N LEU A 21 -19.51 -2.09 -17.61
CA LEU A 21 -18.10 -1.68 -17.59
C LEU A 21 -17.17 -2.89 -17.73
N HIS A 22 -17.48 -3.99 -17.02
CA HIS A 22 -16.71 -5.23 -17.12
C HIS A 22 -16.75 -5.78 -18.53
N ALA A 23 -17.93 -5.93 -19.13
CA ALA A 23 -18.08 -6.40 -20.50
C ALA A 23 -17.37 -5.49 -21.52
N ARG A 24 -17.40 -4.17 -21.31
CA ARG A 24 -16.75 -3.20 -22.19
C ARG A 24 -15.21 -3.30 -22.17
N PHE A 25 -14.63 -3.64 -21.02
CA PHE A 25 -13.19 -3.57 -20.81
C PHE A 25 -12.50 -4.93 -20.63
N ALA A 26 -13.24 -6.03 -20.50
CA ALA A 26 -12.68 -7.37 -20.32
C ALA A 26 -11.75 -7.82 -21.45
N GLU A 27 -12.00 -7.35 -22.68
CA GLU A 27 -11.18 -7.67 -23.86
C GLU A 27 -9.96 -6.75 -24.04
N LEU A 28 -9.80 -5.73 -23.19
CA LEU A 28 -8.62 -4.84 -23.24
C LEU A 28 -7.41 -5.54 -22.61
N THR A 29 -6.63 -6.22 -23.45
CA THR A 29 -5.42 -6.96 -23.06
C THR A 29 -4.13 -6.16 -23.22
N ALA A 30 -4.22 -4.86 -23.53
CA ALA A 30 -3.05 -3.99 -23.66
C ALA A 30 -2.36 -3.75 -22.31
N GLY A 31 -1.03 -3.67 -22.33
CA GLY A 31 -0.20 -3.46 -21.14
C GLY A 31 0.86 -4.55 -20.98
N GLN A 32 1.66 -4.44 -19.93
CA GLN A 32 2.65 -5.44 -19.56
C GLN A 32 2.57 -5.71 -18.06
N MET A 33 2.68 -6.99 -17.69
CA MET A 33 2.76 -7.39 -16.29
C MET A 33 4.04 -6.81 -15.66
N ALA A 34 3.95 -6.44 -14.39
CA ALA A 34 5.11 -5.99 -13.64
C ALA A 34 6.16 -7.12 -13.58
N SER A 35 7.31 -6.90 -14.19
CA SER A 35 8.41 -7.87 -14.29
C SER A 35 9.56 -7.59 -13.33
N ASP A 36 9.50 -6.50 -12.57
CA ASP A 36 10.56 -6.10 -11.62
C ASP A 36 10.71 -7.07 -10.44
N ILE A 37 9.66 -7.86 -10.17
CA ILE A 37 9.59 -8.86 -9.11
C ILE A 37 9.07 -10.16 -9.76
N PRO A 38 9.89 -11.23 -9.83
CA PRO A 38 9.51 -12.48 -10.50
C PRO A 38 8.18 -13.09 -10.02
N GLU A 39 7.84 -12.89 -8.76
CA GLU A 39 6.60 -13.38 -8.14
C GLU A 39 5.36 -12.67 -8.68
N LEU A 40 5.46 -11.38 -9.04
CA LEU A 40 4.35 -10.63 -9.64
C LEU A 40 4.14 -11.03 -11.10
N ALA A 41 5.20 -11.42 -11.81
CA ALA A 41 5.12 -11.90 -13.19
C ALA A 41 4.36 -13.24 -13.34
N LYS A 42 4.13 -13.97 -12.24
CA LYS A 42 3.36 -15.23 -12.21
C LYS A 42 1.84 -14.99 -12.20
N ALA A 43 1.39 -13.75 -12.04
CA ALA A 43 -0.04 -13.45 -12.00
C ALA A 43 -0.69 -13.63 -13.38
N ASP A 44 -1.92 -14.13 -13.38
CA ASP A 44 -2.69 -14.37 -14.60
C ASP A 44 -3.20 -13.03 -15.18
N PRO A 45 -2.75 -12.63 -16.39
CA PRO A 45 -3.13 -11.35 -16.98
C PRO A 45 -4.61 -11.29 -17.41
N ALA A 46 -5.32 -12.43 -17.46
CA ALA A 46 -6.75 -12.47 -17.77
C ALA A 46 -7.63 -12.11 -16.56
N LEU A 47 -7.05 -11.95 -15.37
CA LEU A 47 -7.80 -11.61 -14.16
C LEU A 47 -8.26 -10.15 -14.20
N PHE A 48 -9.57 -9.95 -14.37
CA PHE A 48 -10.21 -8.64 -14.30
C PHE A 48 -11.47 -8.69 -13.44
N GLY A 49 -11.53 -7.83 -12.44
CA GLY A 49 -12.68 -7.73 -11.53
C GLY A 49 -12.87 -6.31 -11.01
N ILE A 50 -14.13 -5.94 -10.75
CA ILE A 50 -14.51 -4.62 -10.26
C ILE A 50 -15.43 -4.82 -9.05
N VAL A 51 -15.16 -4.07 -7.97
CA VAL A 51 -15.96 -4.09 -6.75
C VAL A 51 -16.28 -2.67 -6.34
N ILE A 52 -17.53 -2.43 -5.95
CA ILE A 52 -17.97 -1.23 -5.25
C ILE A 52 -18.48 -1.66 -3.88
N ALA A 53 -17.89 -1.12 -2.82
CA ALA A 53 -18.39 -1.21 -1.46
C ALA A 53 -18.88 0.17 -1.01
N THR A 54 -20.10 0.22 -0.47
CA THR A 54 -20.77 1.44 -0.03
C THR A 54 -20.69 1.59 1.48
N VAL A 55 -20.88 2.81 2.00
CA VAL A 55 -20.81 3.11 3.43
C VAL A 55 -21.92 2.44 4.25
N ASP A 56 -23.04 2.08 3.62
CA ASP A 56 -24.14 1.32 4.21
C ASP A 56 -23.94 -0.22 4.11
N GLY A 57 -22.78 -0.66 3.62
CA GLY A 57 -22.39 -2.07 3.61
C GLY A 57 -22.86 -2.88 2.40
N GLN A 58 -23.44 -2.23 1.39
CA GLN A 58 -23.77 -2.90 0.13
C GLN A 58 -22.49 -3.13 -0.69
N VAL A 59 -22.38 -4.32 -1.27
CA VAL A 59 -21.27 -4.71 -2.14
C VAL A 59 -21.84 -5.12 -3.49
N CYS A 60 -21.41 -4.43 -4.55
CA CYS A 60 -21.68 -4.80 -5.94
C CYS A 60 -20.37 -5.25 -6.57
N GLU A 61 -20.38 -6.38 -7.30
CA GLU A 61 -19.16 -6.97 -7.84
C GLU A 61 -19.38 -7.68 -9.17
N VAL A 62 -18.33 -7.72 -9.99
CA VAL A 62 -18.32 -8.41 -11.29
C VAL A 62 -16.91 -8.87 -11.64
N GLY A 63 -16.79 -10.05 -12.24
CA GLY A 63 -15.50 -10.63 -12.66
C GLY A 63 -14.71 -11.29 -11.53
N ALA A 64 -13.37 -11.28 -11.64
CA ALA A 64 -12.46 -12.01 -10.76
C ALA A 64 -12.19 -11.31 -9.41
N THR A 65 -13.24 -10.99 -8.64
CA THR A 65 -13.16 -10.13 -7.44
C THR A 65 -12.68 -10.83 -6.17
N ARG A 66 -12.70 -12.17 -6.16
CA ARG A 66 -12.32 -12.97 -4.99
C ARG A 66 -10.90 -13.53 -5.06
N ARG A 67 -10.14 -13.16 -6.10
CA ARG A 67 -8.74 -13.54 -6.24
C ARG A 67 -7.87 -12.61 -5.39
N ARG A 68 -7.04 -13.19 -4.52
CA ARG A 68 -6.08 -12.41 -3.71
C ARG A 68 -4.87 -12.01 -4.55
N PHE A 69 -4.39 -10.80 -4.31
CA PHE A 69 -3.15 -10.24 -4.85
C PHE A 69 -2.51 -9.35 -3.77
N THR A 70 -1.22 -9.01 -3.93
CA THR A 70 -0.54 -8.15 -2.97
C THR A 70 -0.97 -6.70 -3.13
N ILE A 71 -1.29 -6.02 -2.02
CA ILE A 71 -1.79 -4.64 -2.05
C ILE A 71 -0.77 -3.61 -2.57
N GLN A 72 0.53 -3.89 -2.46
CA GLN A 72 1.60 -3.08 -3.06
C GLN A 72 1.49 -1.60 -2.64
N SER A 73 1.78 -0.65 -3.53
CA SER A 73 1.78 0.79 -3.19
C SER A 73 0.39 1.36 -2.86
N ILE A 74 -0.70 0.61 -3.07
CA ILE A 74 -2.04 0.98 -2.58
C ILE A 74 -2.04 1.01 -1.04
N SER A 75 -1.10 0.32 -0.38
CA SER A 75 -0.95 0.37 1.09
C SER A 75 -0.52 1.74 1.63
N LYS A 76 0.19 2.57 0.86
CA LYS A 76 0.78 3.83 1.35
C LYS A 76 -0.21 4.78 2.02
N PRO A 77 -1.37 5.13 1.42
CA PRO A 77 -2.35 6.00 2.08
C PRO A 77 -2.92 5.38 3.35
N LEU A 78 -3.13 4.07 3.39
CA LEU A 78 -3.67 3.37 4.56
C LEU A 78 -2.66 3.37 5.72
N VAL A 79 -1.38 3.08 5.42
CA VAL A 79 -0.29 3.10 6.40
C VAL A 79 -0.02 4.52 6.89
N TYR A 80 -0.21 5.53 6.04
CA TYR A 80 -0.16 6.94 6.43
C TYR A 80 -1.30 7.30 7.40
N GLY A 81 -2.52 6.85 7.13
CA GLY A 81 -3.65 6.96 8.05
C GLY A 81 -3.34 6.35 9.42
N ALA A 82 -2.82 5.13 9.45
CA ALA A 82 -2.42 4.46 10.70
C ALA A 82 -1.31 5.21 11.47
N ALA A 83 -0.36 5.83 10.76
CA ALA A 83 0.67 6.65 11.38
C ALA A 83 0.10 7.95 11.98
N LEU A 84 -0.87 8.58 11.31
CA LEU A 84 -1.58 9.76 11.81
C LEU A 84 -2.40 9.44 13.05
N GLU A 85 -3.12 8.31 13.04
CA GLU A 85 -3.94 7.85 14.17
C GLU A 85 -3.09 7.57 15.41
N GLY A 86 -1.97 6.85 15.26
CA GLY A 86 -1.12 6.48 16.39
C GLY A 86 -0.16 7.58 16.87
N GLY A 87 0.22 8.52 16.01
CA GLY A 87 1.26 9.53 16.30
C GLY A 87 0.77 10.98 16.37
N GLY A 88 -0.45 11.25 15.88
CA GLY A 88 -0.99 12.58 15.68
C GLY A 88 -0.41 13.31 14.45
N PRO A 89 -1.19 14.19 13.80
CA PRO A 89 -0.74 14.91 12.59
C PRO A 89 0.55 15.70 12.79
N ALA A 90 0.69 16.40 13.92
CA ALA A 90 1.86 17.25 14.18
C ALA A 90 3.18 16.47 14.13
N ARG A 91 3.22 15.26 14.69
CA ARG A 91 4.43 14.43 14.74
C ARG A 91 4.77 13.82 13.38
N VAL A 92 3.76 13.47 12.59
CA VAL A 92 3.95 12.90 11.25
C VAL A 92 4.44 13.98 10.28
N LEU A 93 3.82 15.16 10.30
CA LEU A 93 4.16 16.29 9.43
C LEU A 93 5.57 16.87 9.69
N GLN A 94 6.11 16.71 10.90
CA GLN A 94 7.51 17.05 11.21
C GLN A 94 8.52 16.23 10.39
N SER A 95 8.12 15.12 9.77
CA SER A 95 9.06 14.21 9.13
C SER A 95 8.63 13.71 7.76
N ILE A 96 7.44 14.09 7.32
CA ILE A 96 6.88 13.76 6.01
C ILE A 96 6.10 15.00 5.56
N GLY A 97 6.38 15.50 4.37
CA GLY A 97 5.63 16.60 3.78
C GLY A 97 4.26 16.15 3.26
N VAL A 98 3.55 17.10 2.66
CA VAL A 98 2.27 16.87 1.96
C VAL A 98 2.28 17.44 0.54
N GLU A 99 3.46 17.86 0.06
CA GLU A 99 3.62 18.51 -1.23
C GLU A 99 3.51 17.48 -2.37
N PRO A 100 2.66 17.71 -3.37
CA PRO A 100 2.65 16.87 -4.56
C PRO A 100 4.01 16.96 -5.23
N SER A 101 4.70 15.83 -5.35
CA SER A 101 5.93 15.77 -6.13
C SER A 101 5.56 15.78 -7.61
N GLY A 102 6.00 16.79 -8.37
CA GLY A 102 5.91 16.80 -9.83
C GLY A 102 6.85 15.79 -10.52
N ASP A 103 7.69 15.11 -9.74
CA ASP A 103 8.64 14.12 -10.21
C ASP A 103 8.00 12.71 -10.31
N ALA A 104 8.60 11.86 -11.15
CA ALA A 104 8.22 10.45 -11.26
C ALA A 104 8.23 9.75 -9.89
N PHE A 105 7.30 8.84 -9.65
CA PHE A 105 7.16 8.07 -8.40
C PHE A 105 8.46 7.47 -7.80
N ASN A 106 9.47 7.24 -8.65
CA ASN A 106 10.77 6.66 -8.31
C ASN A 106 11.90 7.68 -8.06
N SER A 107 11.62 8.98 -8.07
CA SER A 107 12.62 10.00 -7.74
C SER A 107 12.92 10.02 -6.23
N ILE A 108 14.17 10.28 -5.89
CA ILE A 108 14.57 10.57 -4.50
C ILE A 108 14.16 12.02 -4.21
N SER A 109 12.86 12.28 -4.08
CA SER A 109 12.35 13.62 -3.80
C SER A 109 12.33 13.87 -2.29
N LEU A 110 13.43 14.45 -1.80
CA LEU A 110 13.58 14.93 -0.43
C LEU A 110 13.61 16.46 -0.42
N GLU A 111 12.99 17.07 0.58
CA GLU A 111 13.04 18.50 0.82
C GLU A 111 14.50 18.94 1.07
N PRO A 112 15.02 19.92 0.29
CA PRO A 112 16.37 20.43 0.48
C PRO A 112 16.58 20.94 1.91
N GLY A 113 17.71 20.57 2.52
CA GLY A 113 18.10 21.02 3.86
C GLY A 113 17.51 20.22 5.02
N THR A 114 16.30 19.66 4.89
CA THR A 114 15.66 18.86 5.96
C THR A 114 15.76 17.35 5.72
N GLY A 115 15.89 16.92 4.46
CA GLY A 115 15.87 15.50 4.09
C GLY A 115 14.51 14.84 4.28
N ARG A 116 13.46 15.63 4.54
CA ARG A 116 12.08 15.17 4.72
C ARG A 116 11.52 14.73 3.36
N PRO A 117 10.95 13.52 3.23
CA PRO A 117 10.26 13.14 2.00
C PRO A 117 9.10 14.10 1.69
N LEU A 118 8.93 14.47 0.42
CA LEU A 118 7.94 15.50 0.03
C LEU A 118 6.49 15.11 0.33
N ASN A 119 6.16 13.82 0.22
CA ASN A 119 4.84 13.29 0.54
C ASN A 119 4.93 11.80 0.92
N PRO A 120 3.91 11.25 1.60
CA PRO A 120 3.87 9.82 1.96
C PRO A 120 3.69 8.87 0.75
N MET A 121 3.35 9.36 -0.44
CA MET A 121 3.00 8.53 -1.60
C MET A 121 4.24 8.09 -2.40
N ILE A 122 5.37 8.79 -2.30
CA ILE A 122 6.66 8.32 -2.82
C ILE A 122 7.29 7.25 -1.91
N ASN A 123 8.22 6.44 -2.43
CA ASN A 123 8.84 5.36 -1.65
C ASN A 123 9.55 5.87 -0.38
N ALA A 124 10.27 7.00 -0.48
CA ALA A 124 10.92 7.62 0.67
C ALA A 124 9.91 7.99 1.77
N GLY A 125 8.75 8.52 1.36
CA GLY A 125 7.66 8.88 2.25
C GLY A 125 6.99 7.67 2.88
N ALA A 126 6.77 6.60 2.12
CA ALA A 126 6.23 5.35 2.64
C ALA A 126 7.14 4.71 3.69
N ILE A 127 8.46 4.68 3.43
CA ILE A 127 9.46 4.18 4.37
C ILE A 127 9.48 5.04 5.66
N ALA A 128 9.45 6.36 5.52
CA ALA A 128 9.35 7.27 6.66
C ALA A 128 8.05 7.08 7.43
N THR A 129 6.93 6.87 6.74
CA THR A 129 5.60 6.63 7.31
C THR A 129 5.58 5.36 8.15
N ALA A 130 6.04 4.24 7.60
CA ALA A 130 6.10 2.96 8.30
C ALA A 130 7.00 3.02 9.54
N ALA A 131 8.04 3.86 9.54
CA ALA A 131 8.85 4.11 10.72
C ALA A 131 8.12 4.86 11.86
N ARG A 132 6.93 5.41 11.58
CA ARG A 132 6.10 6.20 12.52
C ARG A 132 4.79 5.53 12.93
N VAL A 133 4.48 4.36 12.39
CA VAL A 133 3.33 3.56 12.84
C VAL A 133 3.58 3.05 14.28
N GLY A 134 2.92 3.70 15.25
CA GLY A 134 2.84 3.31 16.67
C GLY A 134 4.14 3.39 17.50
N GLY A 135 4.03 3.85 18.76
CA GLY A 135 5.13 3.97 19.72
C GLY A 135 5.69 2.63 20.25
N GLY A 136 6.97 2.59 20.63
CA GLY A 136 7.62 1.40 21.22
C GLY A 136 8.57 0.63 20.28
N ASN A 137 8.70 -0.69 20.51
CA ASN A 137 9.68 -1.57 19.85
C ASN A 137 9.53 -1.56 18.31
N ARG A 138 10.66 -1.36 17.62
CA ARG A 138 10.77 -1.38 16.16
C ARG A 138 10.31 -2.70 15.54
N GLU A 139 10.53 -3.82 16.23
CA GLU A 139 10.19 -5.16 15.74
C GLU A 139 8.69 -5.41 15.66
N ALA A 140 7.87 -4.70 16.43
CA ALA A 140 6.42 -4.83 16.42
C ALA A 140 5.74 -4.04 15.27
N ARG A 141 6.48 -3.20 14.54
CA ARG A 141 5.90 -2.32 13.52
C ARG A 141 5.27 -3.05 12.32
N PRO A 142 5.88 -4.11 11.76
CA PRO A 142 5.25 -4.86 10.67
C PRO A 142 3.90 -5.46 11.09
N ALA A 143 3.83 -6.07 12.28
CA ALA A 143 2.58 -6.60 12.82
C ALA A 143 1.51 -5.52 12.94
N ARG A 144 1.84 -4.34 13.50
CA ARG A 144 0.89 -3.23 13.61
C ARG A 144 0.37 -2.72 12.27
N VAL A 145 1.21 -2.72 11.23
CA VAL A 145 0.78 -2.37 9.88
C VAL A 145 -0.24 -3.39 9.38
N VAL A 146 0.04 -4.68 9.54
CA VAL A 146 -0.89 -5.76 9.17
C VAL A 146 -2.18 -5.68 9.97
N ASP A 147 -2.11 -5.42 11.28
CA ASP A 147 -3.27 -5.27 12.15
C ASP A 147 -4.16 -4.10 11.71
N ALA A 148 -3.56 -2.94 11.42
CA ALA A 148 -4.29 -1.77 10.94
C ALA A 148 -4.99 -2.06 9.59
N LEU A 149 -4.27 -2.65 8.64
CA LEU A 149 -4.84 -3.02 7.34
C LEU A 149 -5.94 -4.09 7.48
N SER A 150 -5.77 -5.05 8.39
CA SER A 150 -6.79 -6.06 8.71
C SER A 150 -8.05 -5.43 9.29
N GLY A 151 -7.88 -4.43 10.17
CA GLY A 151 -8.98 -3.63 10.69
C GLY A 151 -9.75 -2.92 9.59
N TYR A 152 -9.05 -2.27 8.64
CA TYR A 152 -9.68 -1.60 7.51
C TYR A 152 -10.37 -2.57 6.52
N ALA A 153 -9.80 -3.77 6.34
CA ALA A 153 -10.38 -4.80 5.48
C ALA A 153 -11.54 -5.58 6.13
N GLY A 154 -11.76 -5.42 7.44
CA GLY A 154 -12.77 -6.16 8.21
C GLY A 154 -12.47 -7.66 8.33
N LYS A 155 -11.24 -8.09 8.06
CA LYS A 155 -10.79 -9.50 8.15
C LYS A 155 -9.28 -9.56 8.39
N PRO A 156 -8.75 -10.66 8.97
CA PRO A 156 -7.32 -10.89 9.05
C PRO A 156 -6.70 -10.91 7.65
N LEU A 157 -5.59 -10.19 7.50
CA LEU A 157 -4.74 -10.20 6.32
C LEU A 157 -3.37 -10.75 6.70
N ASP A 158 -2.67 -11.32 5.72
CA ASP A 158 -1.37 -11.96 5.93
C ASP A 158 -0.32 -11.41 4.97
N ILE A 159 0.95 -11.57 5.30
CA ILE A 159 2.06 -11.22 4.40
C ILE A 159 2.28 -12.36 3.40
N ASP A 160 2.39 -12.01 2.11
CA ASP A 160 2.92 -12.93 1.11
C ASP A 160 4.43 -13.02 1.24
N GLU A 161 4.91 -14.05 1.95
CA GLU A 161 6.34 -14.26 2.21
C GLU A 161 7.15 -14.45 0.92
N ALA A 162 6.56 -15.03 -0.14
CA ALA A 162 7.26 -15.22 -1.40
C ALA A 162 7.52 -13.87 -2.09
N VAL A 163 6.50 -13.02 -2.18
CA VAL A 163 6.66 -11.66 -2.74
C VAL A 163 7.55 -10.81 -1.84
N PHE A 164 7.41 -10.93 -0.51
CA PHE A 164 8.25 -10.20 0.44
C PHE A 164 9.73 -10.55 0.31
N GLU A 165 10.10 -11.82 0.26
CA GLU A 165 11.50 -12.20 0.12
C GLU A 165 12.04 -11.84 -1.27
N SER A 166 11.21 -11.94 -2.31
CA SER A 166 11.57 -11.52 -3.66
C SER A 166 11.89 -10.02 -3.73
N GLU A 167 11.00 -9.17 -3.22
CA GLU A 167 11.24 -7.73 -3.14
C GLU A 167 12.41 -7.37 -2.23
N ARG A 168 12.60 -8.12 -1.14
CA ARG A 168 13.77 -7.94 -0.29
C ARG A 168 15.06 -8.27 -1.05
N SER A 169 15.04 -9.26 -1.92
CA SER A 169 16.20 -9.65 -2.72
C SER A 169 16.51 -8.63 -3.83
N THR A 170 15.50 -8.06 -4.49
CA THR A 170 15.64 -7.12 -5.61
C THR A 170 15.64 -5.64 -5.19
N GLY A 171 15.23 -5.33 -3.96
CA GLY A 171 15.01 -4.00 -3.39
C GLY A 171 16.26 -3.17 -3.07
N HIS A 172 17.32 -3.28 -3.88
CA HIS A 172 18.53 -2.47 -3.75
C HIS A 172 18.24 -0.96 -3.71
N ARG A 173 17.18 -0.51 -4.38
CA ARG A 173 16.76 0.89 -4.47
C ARG A 173 16.11 1.40 -3.18
N ASP A 174 15.18 0.66 -2.60
CA ASP A 174 14.55 1.07 -1.33
C ASP A 174 15.56 1.09 -0.19
N ARG A 175 16.57 0.21 -0.24
CA ARG A 175 17.73 0.27 0.67
C ARG A 175 18.55 1.54 0.48
N ALA A 176 18.73 2.00 -0.75
CA ALA A 176 19.45 3.25 -1.05
C ALA A 176 18.65 4.47 -0.57
N ILE A 177 17.34 4.51 -0.84
CA ILE A 177 16.43 5.57 -0.38
C ILE A 177 16.39 5.64 1.14
N ALA A 178 16.25 4.50 1.83
CA ALA A 178 16.25 4.45 3.30
C ALA A 178 17.57 4.97 3.89
N ARG A 179 18.71 4.68 3.26
CA ARG A 179 20.02 5.19 3.68
C ARG A 179 20.12 6.70 3.48
N SER A 180 19.71 7.22 2.32
CA SER A 180 19.73 8.66 2.03
C SER A 180 18.83 9.45 2.99
N ALA A 181 17.60 8.97 3.24
CA ALA A 181 16.69 9.59 4.20
C ALA A 181 17.23 9.55 5.65
N THR A 182 17.95 8.48 6.03
CA THR A 182 18.55 8.38 7.37
C THR A 182 19.77 9.30 7.54
N CYS A 183 20.58 9.50 6.49
CA CYS A 183 21.76 10.38 6.54
C CYS A 183 21.38 11.86 6.66
N CYS A 184 20.26 12.29 6.06
CA CYS A 184 19.87 13.69 6.07
C CYS A 184 19.04 14.10 7.30
N ALA A 185 18.44 13.15 8.04
CA ALA A 185 17.54 13.44 9.16
C ALA A 185 18.20 13.65 10.54
N THR A 186 19.54 13.66 10.64
CA THR A 186 20.24 13.91 11.91
C THR A 186 21.50 14.79 11.74
N PRO A 187 21.48 16.05 12.19
CA PRO A 187 22.71 16.79 12.46
C PRO A 187 23.34 16.25 13.77
N GLY A 188 24.55 15.71 13.72
CA GLY A 188 25.43 15.65 14.91
C GLY A 188 25.82 14.30 15.54
N SER A 189 25.76 13.14 14.87
CA SER A 189 26.32 11.89 15.45
C SER A 189 27.43 11.25 14.60
N SER A 190 28.54 10.89 15.25
CA SER A 190 29.80 10.43 14.66
C SER A 190 29.74 9.06 13.94
N PRO A 191 30.69 8.74 13.04
CA PRO A 191 30.51 7.74 11.97
C PRO A 191 30.74 6.27 12.34
N LYS A 192 30.81 5.90 13.63
CA LYS A 192 31.17 4.53 14.02
C LYS A 192 29.95 3.79 14.55
N THR A 193 29.57 2.74 13.82
CA THR A 193 28.53 1.74 14.10
C THR A 193 27.07 2.15 13.83
N ARG A 194 26.68 2.23 12.54
CA ARG A 194 25.25 2.13 12.14
C ARG A 194 25.05 1.10 11.04
N ARG A 195 24.89 -0.17 11.41
CA ARG A 195 24.21 -1.15 10.55
C ARG A 195 22.70 -0.89 10.63
N ALA A 196 22.22 0.06 9.84
CA ALA A 196 20.79 0.26 9.65
C ALA A 196 20.23 -0.90 8.80
N ARG A 197 19.54 -1.85 9.43
CA ARG A 197 18.65 -2.78 8.70
C ARG A 197 17.49 -1.95 8.16
N SER A 198 17.45 -1.63 6.86
CA SER A 198 16.29 -1.00 6.24
C SER A 198 15.21 -2.07 6.03
N ILE A 199 14.02 -1.84 6.60
CA ILE A 199 12.82 -2.62 6.29
C ILE A 199 12.27 -1.97 5.02
N SER A 200 12.34 -2.68 3.90
CA SER A 200 11.69 -2.27 2.66
C SER A 200 10.19 -2.36 2.92
N THR A 201 9.49 -1.24 2.99
CA THR A 201 8.05 -1.22 3.23
C THR A 201 7.34 -1.26 1.89
N SER A 202 7.47 -2.41 1.26
CA SER A 202 6.52 -2.89 0.29
C SER A 202 5.58 -3.80 1.07
N SER A 203 4.45 -3.25 1.48
CA SER A 203 3.49 -3.98 2.31
C SER A 203 2.81 -5.04 1.41
N ASN A 204 3.36 -6.26 1.36
CA ASN A 204 2.83 -7.38 0.61
C ASN A 204 1.71 -8.10 1.37
N VAL A 205 0.72 -7.32 1.79
CA VAL A 205 -0.41 -7.83 2.54
C VAL A 205 -1.46 -8.38 1.54
N ARG A 206 -1.95 -9.60 1.78
CA ARG A 206 -2.90 -10.38 0.97
C ARG A 206 -4.30 -10.44 1.58
#